data_AF-A0AAV0B0B3-F1
#
_entry.id   AF-A0AAV0B0B3-F1
#
_cell.length_a   1.000
_cell.length_b   1.000
_cell.length_c   1.000
_cell.angle_alpha   90.00
_cell.angle_beta   90.00
_cell.angle_gamma   90.00
#
_symmetry.space_group_name_H-M   'P 1'
#
loop_
_entity.id
_entity.type
_entity.pdbx_description
1 polymer ?
#
loop_
_entity_poly.entity_id
_entity_poly.type
_entity_poly.pdbx_seq_one_letter_code
_entity_poly.pdbx_strand_id
1 'polypeptide(L)' 'IQEEREKIIRDDWVRVMKHKINREKLSECYKTEGVNSYEQCAKLAQTVLDQIPDGRVK' A
#
# COMPACT_ATOMS: atom_id res chain seq x y z
N ILE A 1 4.33 -8.85 -27.64
CA ILE A 1 4.85 -7.48 -27.41
C ILE A 1 3.79 -6.51 -26.89
N GLN A 2 2.69 -6.21 -27.61
CA GLN A 2 1.68 -5.24 -27.13
C GLN A 2 0.96 -5.73 -25.86
N GLU A 3 0.48 -6.98 -25.85
CA GLU A 3 -0.20 -7.58 -24.69
C GLU A 3 0.69 -7.67 -23.44
N GLU A 4 1.99 -7.92 -23.61
CA GLU A 4 2.95 -7.96 -22.50
C GLU A 4 3.15 -6.59 -21.87
N ARG A 5 3.21 -5.53 -22.69
CA ARG A 5 3.28 -4.15 -22.21
C ARG A 5 2.01 -3.75 -21.45
N GLU A 6 0.85 -4.12 -21.96
CA GLU A 6 -0.43 -3.87 -21.30
C GLU A 6 -0.58 -4.64 -19.98
N LYS A 7 -0.01 -5.86 -19.90
CA LYS A 7 0.03 -6.63 -18.67
C LYS A 7 0.91 -5.94 -17.62
N ILE A 8 2.11 -5.49 -17.99
CA ILE A 8 3.01 -4.77 -17.09
C ILE A 8 2.33 -3.52 -16.52
N ILE A 9 1.70 -2.71 -17.38
CA ILE A 9 1.00 -1.50 -16.95
C ILE A 9 -0.13 -1.84 -15.97
N ARG A 10 -0.91 -2.90 -16.24
CA ARG A 10 -1.97 -3.35 -15.32
C ARG A 10 -1.42 -3.79 -13.97
N ASP A 11 -0.34 -4.57 -13.97
CA ASP A 11 0.29 -5.04 -12.75
C ASP A 11 0.87 -3.88 -11.92
N ASP A 12 1.40 -2.84 -12.57
CA ASP A 12 1.83 -1.60 -11.94
C ASP A 12 0.68 -0.86 -11.26
N TRP A 13 -0.45 -0.71 -11.95
CA TRP A 13 -1.66 -0.12 -11.36
C TRP A 13 -2.18 -0.93 -10.18
N VAL A 14 -2.13 -2.26 -10.24
CA VAL A 14 -2.52 -3.13 -9.11
C VAL A 14 -1.61 -2.88 -7.89
N ARG A 15 -0.29 -2.73 -8.08
CA ARG A 15 0.64 -2.43 -6.98
C ARG A 15 0.36 -1.05 -6.36
N VAL A 16 0.13 -0.03 -7.18
CA VAL A 16 -0.23 1.33 -6.71
C VAL A 16 -1.53 1.30 -5.91
N MET A 17 -2.56 0.61 -6.41
CA MET A 17 -3.85 0.51 -5.72
C MET A 17 -3.76 -0.26 -4.41
N LYS A 18 -2.94 -1.33 -4.37
CA LYS A 18 -2.67 -2.07 -3.12
C LYS A 18 -2.01 -1.17 -2.07
N HIS A 19 -1.03 -0.38 -2.45
CA HIS A 19 -0.39 0.58 -1.55
C HIS A 19 -1.39 1.61 -1.02
N LYS A 20 -2.27 2.13 -1.89
CA LYS A 20 -3.35 3.07 -1.49
C LYS A 20 -4.28 2.47 -0.44
N ILE A 21 -4.77 1.25 -0.66
CA ILE A 21 -5.65 0.54 0.30
C ILE A 21 -4.95 0.38 1.66
N ASN A 22 -3.68 -0.03 1.67
CA ASN A 22 -2.95 -0.21 2.91
C ASN A 22 -2.74 1.11 3.67
N ARG A 23 -2.54 2.22 2.97
CA ARG A 23 -2.49 3.56 3.59
C ARG A 23 -3.82 3.97 4.21
N GLU A 24 -4.93 3.71 3.52
CA GLU A 24 -6.27 4.00 4.05
C GLU A 24 -6.54 3.16 5.30
N LYS A 25 -6.23 1.86 5.26
CA LYS A 25 -6.35 0.96 6.42
C LYS A 25 -5.45 1.37 7.58
N LEU A 26 -4.24 1.88 7.31
CA LEU A 26 -3.35 2.38 8.35
C LEU A 26 -3.92 3.64 9.02
N SER A 27 -4.49 4.55 8.23
CA SER A 27 -5.18 5.74 8.73
C SER A 27 -6.37 5.37 9.61
N GLU A 28 -7.14 4.36 9.21
CA GLU A 28 -8.22 3.81 10.02
C GLU A 28 -7.71 3.20 11.34
N CYS A 29 -6.67 2.36 11.27
CA CYS A 29 -6.05 1.75 12.46
C CYS A 29 -5.59 2.81 13.47
N TYR A 30 -4.97 3.90 13.00
CA TYR A 30 -4.56 5.00 13.86
C TYR A 30 -5.75 5.74 14.51
N LYS A 31 -6.88 5.84 13.81
CA LYS A 31 -8.10 6.45 14.37
C LYS A 31 -8.78 5.54 15.39
N THR A 32 -8.75 4.22 15.20
CA THR A 32 -9.43 3.27 16.08
C THR A 32 -8.63 2.95 17.34
N GLU A 33 -7.31 2.74 17.21
CA GLU A 33 -6.46 2.28 18.33
C GLU A 33 -5.97 3.41 19.24
N GLY A 34 -6.00 4.66 18.76
CA GLY A 34 -5.54 5.82 19.53
C GLY A 34 -4.11 5.64 20.05
N VAL A 35 -3.95 5.63 21.39
CA VAL A 35 -2.63 5.51 22.04
C VAL A 35 -1.99 4.13 21.82
N ASN A 36 -2.79 3.08 21.58
CA ASN A 36 -2.30 1.72 21.36
C ASN A 36 -1.79 1.46 19.92
N SER A 37 -1.85 2.48 19.05
CA SER A 37 -1.47 2.37 17.65
C SER A 37 -0.02 1.94 17.42
N TYR A 38 0.88 2.23 18.36
CA TYR A 38 2.29 1.87 18.26
C TYR A 38 2.54 0.37 18.27
N GLU A 39 1.67 -0.42 18.90
CA GLU A 39 1.79 -1.88 18.93
C GLU A 39 0.89 -2.50 17.86
N GLN A 40 -0.38 -2.11 17.84
CA GLN A 40 -1.40 -2.76 16.99
C GLN A 40 -1.23 -2.43 15.51
N CYS A 41 -0.81 -1.20 15.17
CA CYS A 41 -0.66 -0.78 13.78
C CYS A 41 0.78 -0.93 13.25
N ALA A 42 1.76 -1.35 14.08
CA ALA A 42 3.18 -1.38 13.72
C ALA A 42 3.47 -2.19 12.45
N LYS A 43 2.91 -3.40 12.37
CA LYS A 43 3.09 -4.29 11.21
C LYS A 43 2.50 -3.70 9.94
N LEU A 44 1.34 -3.05 10.05
CA LEU A 44 0.68 -2.40 8.91
C LEU A 44 1.46 -1.16 8.47
N ALA A 45 1.99 -0.39 9.43
CA ALA A 45 2.86 0.74 9.16
C ALA A 45 4.13 0.30 8.41
N GLN A 46 4.80 -0.75 8.87
CA GLN A 46 5.98 -1.30 8.18
C GLN A 46 5.64 -1.76 6.76
N THR A 47 4.52 -2.46 6.59
CA THR A 47 4.05 -2.90 5.25
C THR A 47 3.82 -1.72 4.30
N VAL A 48 3.26 -0.62 4.81
CA VAL A 48 3.07 0.60 4.01
C VAL A 48 4.41 1.24 3.64
N LEU A 49 5.36 1.30 4.58
CA LEU A 49 6.70 1.84 4.35
C LEU A 49 7.45 1.04 3.27
N ASP A 50 7.39 -0.30 3.34
CA ASP A 50 8.04 -1.19 2.38
C ASP A 50 7.45 -1.06 0.97
N GLN A 51 6.18 -0.65 0.87
CA GLN A 51 5.46 -0.45 -0.39
C GLN A 51 5.60 0.96 -0.99
N ILE A 52 6.30 1.89 -0.34
CA ILE A 52 6.53 3.24 -0.89
C ILE A 52 7.14 3.21 -2.31
N PRO A 53 8.13 2.35 -2.62
CA PRO A 53 8.68 2.24 -3.97
C PRO A 53 7.66 1.81 -5.03
N ASP A 54 6.62 1.07 -4.62
CA ASP A 54 5.56 0.56 -5.48
C ASP A 54 4.43 1.58 -5.72
N GLY A 55 4.46 2.74 -5.04
CA GLY A 55 3.49 3.81 -5.21
C GLY A 55 3.62 4.59 -6.53
N ARG A 56 4.42 4.11 -7.49
CA ARG A 56 4.67 4.73 -8.79
C ARG A 56 4.51 3.72 -9.91
N VAL A 57 3.73 4.07 -10.93
CA VAL A 57 3.70 3.36 -12.22
C VAL A 57 5.01 3.66 -12.95
N LYS A 58 5.67 2.64 -13.52
CA LYS A 58 6.94 2.78 -14.26
C LYS A 58 6.74 2.80 -15.78
#